data_AF-A0A7R8UDB7-F1
#
_entry.id   AF-A0A7R8UDB7-F1
#
_cell.length_a   1.000
_cell.length_b   1.000
_cell.length_c   1.000
_cell.angle_alpha   90.00
_cell.angle_beta   90.00
_cell.angle_gamma   90.00
#
_symmetry.space_group_name_H-M   'P 1'
#
loop_
_entity.id
_entity.type
_entity.pdbx_description
1 polymer ?
#
loop_
_entity_poly.entity_id
_entity_poly.type
_entity_poly.pdbx_seq_one_letter_code
_entity_poly.pdbx_strand_id
1 'polypeptide(L)'
;MFKRSVEKHDVKIGNYVGDGDSKTYGNPIKAKPYGDDLIVAKKECVGHVQKKMGTRLRDLVKSHVGEVPIKTANIAAVTFNEGSGALLSCMHDLGIGLGPSAHAYVKEVDAERIGRAEFNATTQTKEARIQERLDKKMKEDQYIAEGTVLYGAGIDDSV
;
A
#
# COMPACT_ATOMS: atom_id res chain seq x y z
N MET A 1 -17.90 -15.68 27.77
CA MET A 1 -16.76 -14.82 27.36
C MET A 1 -16.68 -13.58 28.25
N PHE A 2 -17.68 -12.69 28.21
CA PHE A 2 -17.68 -11.43 28.95
C PHE A 2 -17.56 -11.59 30.48
N LYS A 3 -18.41 -12.41 31.12
CA LYS A 3 -18.33 -12.69 32.57
C LYS A 3 -16.99 -13.33 32.97
N ARG A 4 -16.59 -14.38 32.22
CA ARG A 4 -15.31 -15.07 32.41
C ARG A 4 -14.08 -14.14 32.33
N SER A 5 -14.14 -13.09 31.50
CA SER A 5 -13.07 -12.10 31.38
C SER A 5 -12.90 -11.28 32.66
N VAL A 6 -14.01 -10.94 33.32
CA VAL A 6 -13.98 -10.24 34.61
C VAL A 6 -13.54 -11.20 35.71
N GLU A 7 -14.12 -12.40 35.77
CA GLU A 7 -13.81 -13.39 36.81
C GLU A 7 -12.34 -13.82 36.82
N LYS A 8 -11.70 -13.96 35.65
CA LYS A 8 -10.33 -14.46 35.55
C LYS A 8 -9.25 -13.39 35.44
N HIS A 9 -9.59 -12.24 34.88
CA HIS A 9 -8.60 -11.24 34.51
C HIS A 9 -8.98 -9.82 34.94
N ASP A 10 -10.16 -9.62 35.55
CA ASP A 10 -10.71 -8.30 35.90
C ASP A 10 -10.78 -7.32 34.71
N VAL A 11 -10.96 -7.86 33.49
CA VAL A 11 -11.04 -7.07 32.25
C VAL A 11 -12.46 -7.02 31.72
N LYS A 12 -12.95 -5.80 31.45
CA LYS A 12 -14.22 -5.54 30.74
C LYS A 12 -13.98 -5.33 29.24
N ILE A 13 -14.74 -6.03 28.40
CA ILE A 13 -14.64 -5.95 26.95
C ILE A 13 -15.67 -4.96 26.43
N GLY A 14 -15.22 -3.78 26.00
CA GLY A 14 -16.12 -2.73 25.47
C GLY A 14 -16.56 -2.96 24.02
N ASN A 15 -15.76 -3.65 23.22
CA ASN A 15 -16.02 -3.84 21.78
C ASN A 15 -16.14 -5.32 21.42
N TYR A 16 -17.21 -5.69 20.74
CA TYR A 16 -17.42 -7.01 20.15
C TYR A 16 -17.25 -6.94 18.63
N VAL A 17 -16.23 -7.61 18.10
CA VAL A 17 -16.02 -7.74 16.65
C VAL A 17 -16.76 -8.96 16.14
N GLY A 18 -17.69 -8.78 15.21
CA GLY A 18 -18.48 -9.86 14.63
C GLY A 18 -18.77 -9.66 13.15
N ASP A 19 -19.16 -10.73 12.47
CA ASP A 19 -19.71 -10.64 11.12
C ASP A 19 -21.09 -9.95 11.18
N GLY A 20 -21.45 -9.20 10.13
CA GLY A 20 -22.60 -8.28 10.15
C GLY A 20 -23.93 -8.95 10.53
N ASP A 21 -24.07 -10.24 10.27
CA ASP A 21 -25.28 -11.02 10.56
C ASP A 21 -25.15 -11.97 11.77
N SER A 22 -24.25 -11.66 12.70
CA SER A 22 -24.02 -12.52 13.85
C SER A 22 -25.20 -12.45 14.86
N LYS A 23 -26.09 -13.44 14.80
CA LYS A 23 -27.11 -13.70 15.85
C LYS A 23 -26.49 -13.80 17.25
N THR A 24 -25.20 -14.13 17.30
CA THR A 24 -24.38 -14.23 18.51
C THR A 24 -24.19 -12.91 19.24
N TYR A 25 -24.33 -11.73 18.59
CA TYR A 25 -24.26 -10.44 19.29
C TYR A 25 -25.52 -10.13 20.12
N GLY A 26 -26.66 -10.76 19.81
CA GLY A 26 -27.88 -10.58 20.59
C GLY A 26 -27.77 -11.10 22.02
N ASN A 27 -27.00 -12.17 22.23
CA ASN A 27 -26.83 -12.79 23.55
C ASN A 27 -26.09 -11.86 24.55
N PRO A 28 -24.95 -11.24 24.20
CA PRO A 28 -24.28 -10.23 25.02
C PRO A 28 -25.16 -9.03 25.38
N ILE A 29 -25.94 -8.50 24.43
CA ILE A 29 -26.83 -7.34 24.69
C ILE A 29 -27.87 -7.70 25.75
N LYS A 30 -28.56 -8.83 25.59
CA LYS A 30 -29.60 -9.29 26.53
C LYS A 30 -29.02 -9.61 27.90
N ALA A 31 -27.82 -10.19 27.93
CA ALA A 31 -27.20 -10.63 29.16
C ALA A 31 -26.64 -9.48 30.03
N LYS A 32 -26.56 -8.24 29.49
CA LYS A 32 -25.97 -7.06 30.16
C LYS A 32 -24.83 -7.43 31.11
N PRO A 33 -23.72 -8.00 30.61
CA PRO A 33 -22.71 -8.66 31.43
C PRO A 33 -22.02 -7.74 32.44
N TYR A 34 -22.13 -6.42 32.25
CA TYR A 34 -21.53 -5.39 33.10
C TYR A 34 -22.58 -4.44 33.70
N GLY A 35 -23.86 -4.82 33.70
CA GLY A 35 -24.95 -3.94 34.14
C GLY A 35 -25.19 -2.78 33.17
N ASP A 36 -25.60 -1.63 33.71
CA ASP A 36 -25.84 -0.40 32.95
C ASP A 36 -24.57 0.47 32.79
N ASP A 37 -23.48 0.10 33.47
CA ASP A 37 -22.21 0.84 33.46
C ASP A 37 -21.48 0.77 32.10
N LEU A 38 -21.61 -0.34 31.38
CA LEU A 38 -20.92 -0.55 30.11
C LEU A 38 -21.73 -1.39 29.12
N ILE A 39 -22.18 -0.75 28.05
CA ILE A 39 -22.83 -1.41 26.91
C ILE A 39 -21.76 -1.83 25.90
N VAL A 40 -21.71 -3.12 25.57
CA VAL A 40 -20.76 -3.68 24.59
C VAL A 40 -21.14 -3.21 23.19
N ALA A 41 -20.29 -2.43 22.54
CA ALA A 41 -20.51 -1.95 21.17
C ALA A 41 -20.12 -3.01 20.14
N LYS A 42 -20.98 -3.25 19.13
CA LYS A 42 -20.61 -4.09 17.98
C LYS A 42 -19.72 -3.30 17.01
N LYS A 43 -18.66 -3.94 16.56
CA LYS A 43 -17.81 -3.52 15.44
C LYS A 43 -17.89 -4.59 14.34
N GLU A 44 -17.92 -4.15 13.10
CA GLU A 44 -17.90 -5.03 11.94
C GLU A 44 -16.51 -5.65 11.77
N CYS A 45 -16.46 -6.93 11.44
CA CYS A 45 -15.20 -7.57 11.12
C CYS A 45 -14.67 -7.12 9.74
N VAL A 46 -13.36 -7.16 9.57
CA VAL A 46 -12.70 -6.73 8.32
C VAL A 46 -13.24 -7.49 7.11
N GLY A 47 -13.45 -8.81 7.25
CA GLY A 47 -14.04 -9.63 6.20
C GLY A 47 -15.46 -9.19 5.81
N HIS A 48 -16.28 -8.77 6.77
CA HIS A 48 -17.61 -8.24 6.50
C HIS A 48 -17.55 -6.91 5.74
N VAL A 49 -16.67 -6.01 6.17
CA VAL A 49 -16.43 -4.72 5.50
C VAL A 49 -15.97 -4.94 4.05
N GLN A 50 -15.01 -5.85 3.83
CA GLN A 50 -14.53 -6.21 2.50
C GLN A 50 -15.66 -6.76 1.61
N LYS A 51 -16.51 -7.67 2.12
CA LYS A 51 -17.67 -8.20 1.37
C LYS A 51 -18.63 -7.08 0.97
N LYS A 52 -18.96 -6.16 1.89
CA LYS A 52 -19.82 -5.01 1.60
C LYS A 52 -19.21 -4.09 0.54
N MET A 53 -17.91 -3.79 0.63
CA MET A 53 -17.21 -3.00 -0.38
C MET A 53 -17.23 -3.70 -1.75
N GLY A 54 -16.96 -5.01 -1.80
CA GLY A 54 -17.01 -5.78 -3.04
C GLY A 54 -18.40 -5.80 -3.69
N THR A 55 -19.48 -5.88 -2.90
CA THR A 55 -20.85 -5.78 -3.42
C THR A 55 -21.13 -4.39 -3.99
N ARG A 56 -20.80 -3.33 -3.25
CA ARG A 56 -20.95 -1.94 -3.73
C ARG A 56 -20.19 -1.69 -5.03
N LEU A 57 -18.97 -2.19 -5.13
CA LEU A 57 -18.16 -2.10 -6.36
C LEU A 57 -18.82 -2.83 -7.52
N ARG A 58 -19.32 -4.06 -7.31
CA ARG A 58 -20.05 -4.80 -8.35
C ARG A 58 -21.32 -4.08 -8.79
N ASP A 59 -22.07 -3.48 -7.88
CA ASP A 59 -23.28 -2.74 -8.19
C ASP A 59 -22.97 -1.44 -8.94
N LEU A 60 -21.85 -0.78 -8.60
CA LEU A 60 -21.34 0.35 -9.35
C LEU A 60 -20.93 -0.06 -10.78
N VAL A 61 -20.19 -1.16 -10.93
CA VAL A 61 -19.82 -1.74 -12.24
C VAL A 61 -21.06 -2.04 -13.08
N LYS A 62 -22.09 -2.62 -12.47
CA LYS A 62 -23.36 -2.94 -13.15
C LYS A 62 -24.17 -1.71 -13.54
N SER A 63 -24.10 -0.62 -12.77
CA SER A 63 -24.85 0.61 -13.06
C SER A 63 -24.16 1.51 -14.09
N HIS A 64 -22.85 1.36 -14.27
CA HIS A 64 -22.02 2.18 -15.16
C HIS A 64 -21.27 1.31 -16.18
N VAL A 65 -21.98 0.34 -16.78
CA VAL A 65 -21.42 -0.61 -17.77
C VAL A 65 -20.68 0.18 -18.87
N GLY A 66 -19.35 0.05 -18.92
CA GLY A 66 -18.48 0.75 -19.86
C GLY A 66 -17.54 1.79 -19.24
N GLU A 67 -17.96 2.51 -18.20
CA GLU A 67 -17.14 3.55 -17.55
C GLU A 67 -16.34 3.04 -16.34
N VAL A 68 -16.85 2.05 -15.61
CA VAL A 68 -16.19 1.54 -14.39
C VAL A 68 -14.86 0.83 -14.63
N PRO A 69 -14.67 -0.01 -15.68
CA PRO A 69 -13.35 -0.60 -15.92
C PRO A 69 -12.28 0.47 -16.17
N ILE A 70 -12.65 1.63 -16.73
CA ILE A 70 -11.76 2.79 -16.89
C ILE A 70 -11.46 3.40 -15.51
N LYS A 71 -12.46 3.59 -14.65
CA LYS A 71 -12.27 4.11 -13.29
C LYS A 71 -11.42 3.19 -12.40
N THR A 72 -11.57 1.86 -12.46
CA THR A 72 -10.74 0.91 -11.66
C THR A 72 -9.33 0.70 -12.20
N ALA A 73 -9.14 0.65 -13.52
CA ALA A 73 -7.80 0.65 -14.11
C ALA A 73 -7.04 1.93 -13.76
N ASN A 74 -7.75 3.07 -13.76
CA ASN A 74 -7.20 4.35 -13.33
C ASN A 74 -6.81 4.33 -11.84
N ILE A 75 -7.59 3.72 -10.94
CA ILE A 75 -7.22 3.64 -9.51
C ILE A 75 -5.86 2.95 -9.31
N ALA A 76 -5.57 1.86 -10.03
CA ALA A 76 -4.30 1.16 -9.92
C ALA A 76 -3.13 2.02 -10.46
N ALA A 77 -3.32 2.68 -11.60
CA ALA A 77 -2.30 3.58 -12.17
C ALA A 77 -2.07 4.82 -11.30
N VAL A 78 -3.15 5.41 -10.78
CA VAL A 78 -3.14 6.59 -9.93
C VAL A 78 -2.48 6.28 -8.58
N THR A 79 -2.76 5.13 -7.98
CA THR A 79 -2.08 4.71 -6.74
C THR A 79 -0.60 4.39 -6.94
N PHE A 80 -0.24 3.81 -8.08
CA PHE A 80 1.16 3.56 -8.42
C PHE A 80 1.95 4.85 -8.64
N ASN A 81 1.37 5.83 -9.34
CA ASN A 81 2.03 7.08 -9.70
C ASN A 81 2.02 8.13 -8.57
N GLU A 82 0.84 8.41 -8.03
CA GLU A 82 0.63 9.48 -7.06
C GLU A 82 0.62 9.00 -5.61
N GLY A 83 0.43 7.70 -5.37
CA GLY A 83 0.37 7.11 -4.05
C GLY A 83 -1.05 6.91 -3.53
N SER A 84 -1.14 6.53 -2.25
CA SER A 84 -2.38 6.19 -1.56
C SER A 84 -3.26 7.42 -1.29
N GLY A 85 -2.69 8.63 -1.31
CA GLY A 85 -3.43 9.89 -1.23
C GLY A 85 -4.45 10.06 -2.35
N ALA A 86 -4.09 9.66 -3.56
CA ALA A 86 -4.97 9.74 -4.69
C ALA A 86 -6.12 8.70 -4.61
N LEU A 87 -5.90 7.56 -3.93
CA LEU A 87 -6.97 6.62 -3.59
C LEU A 87 -8.03 7.25 -2.67
N LEU A 88 -7.62 8.06 -1.69
CA LEU A 88 -8.57 8.77 -0.81
C LEU A 88 -9.44 9.73 -1.62
N SER A 89 -8.85 10.44 -2.57
CA SER A 89 -9.58 11.35 -3.46
C SER A 89 -10.58 10.59 -4.32
N CYS A 90 -10.16 9.46 -4.93
CA CYS A 90 -11.08 8.59 -5.65
C CYS A 90 -12.23 8.06 -4.77
N MET A 91 -11.95 7.68 -3.51
CA MET A 91 -12.97 7.19 -2.59
C MET A 91 -13.95 8.29 -2.19
N HIS A 92 -13.47 9.52 -2.00
CA HIS A 92 -14.32 10.69 -1.76
C HIS A 92 -15.25 10.96 -2.94
N ASP A 93 -14.74 10.93 -4.17
CA ASP A 93 -15.53 11.12 -5.40
C ASP A 93 -16.57 10.01 -5.61
N LEU A 94 -16.30 8.81 -5.09
CA LEU A 94 -17.25 7.69 -5.05
C LEU A 94 -18.29 7.81 -3.92
N GLY A 95 -18.31 8.93 -3.19
CA GLY A 95 -19.23 9.17 -2.08
C GLY A 95 -18.92 8.38 -0.81
N ILE A 96 -17.69 7.85 -0.69
CA ILE A 96 -17.22 7.15 0.50
C ILE A 96 -16.45 8.16 1.37
N GLY A 97 -17.15 8.77 2.32
CA GLY A 97 -16.52 9.67 3.29
C GLY A 97 -15.58 8.91 4.22
N LEU A 98 -14.29 9.31 4.22
CA LEU A 98 -13.25 8.72 5.06
C LEU A 98 -12.87 9.67 6.19
N GLY A 99 -12.67 9.12 7.38
CA GLY A 99 -12.36 9.90 8.58
C GLY A 99 -10.89 10.31 8.69
N PRO A 100 -10.54 11.19 9.65
CA PRO A 100 -9.18 11.70 9.83
C PRO A 100 -8.11 10.62 9.98
N SER A 101 -8.46 9.48 10.58
CA SER A 101 -7.55 8.34 10.72
C SER A 101 -7.09 7.76 9.39
N ALA A 102 -7.97 7.74 8.37
CA ALA A 102 -7.61 7.25 7.04
C ALA A 102 -6.62 8.20 6.36
N HIS A 103 -6.83 9.52 6.50
CA HIS A 103 -5.91 10.54 6.00
C HIS A 103 -4.54 10.47 6.69
N ALA A 104 -4.51 10.28 8.01
CA ALA A 104 -3.27 10.13 8.77
C ALA A 104 -2.47 8.90 8.33
N TYR A 105 -3.13 7.75 8.22
CA TYR A 105 -2.52 6.50 7.75
C TYR A 105 -1.91 6.65 6.35
N VAL A 106 -2.66 7.20 5.40
CA VAL A 106 -2.20 7.37 4.03
C VAL A 106 -1.01 8.32 3.94
N LYS A 107 -0.98 9.38 4.75
CA LYS A 107 0.16 10.30 4.81
C LYS A 107 1.44 9.60 5.24
N GLU A 108 1.35 8.69 6.22
CA GLU A 108 2.48 7.90 6.69
C GLU A 108 2.96 6.90 5.63
N VAL A 109 2.03 6.15 5.02
CA VAL A 109 2.34 5.18 3.96
C VAL A 109 2.98 5.84 2.73
N ASP A 110 2.48 7.00 2.30
CA ASP A 110 3.05 7.72 1.16
C ASP A 110 4.42 8.31 1.49
N ALA A 111 4.66 8.74 2.73
CA ALA A 111 5.99 9.18 3.17
C ALA A 111 7.00 8.03 3.12
N GLU A 112 6.61 6.82 3.57
CA GLU A 112 7.45 5.63 3.45
C GLU A 112 7.71 5.24 1.99
N ARG A 113 6.69 5.34 1.12
CA ARG A 113 6.83 5.09 -0.32
C ARG A 113 7.85 6.03 -0.94
N ILE A 114 7.76 7.33 -0.65
CA ILE A 114 8.70 8.35 -1.15
C ILE A 114 10.11 8.05 -0.62
N GLY A 115 10.27 7.82 0.68
CA GLY A 115 11.58 7.52 1.27
C GLY A 115 12.22 6.25 0.70
N ARG A 116 11.43 5.22 0.40
CA ARG A 116 11.92 3.98 -0.24
C ARG A 116 12.33 4.21 -1.70
N ALA A 117 11.56 5.01 -2.43
CA ALA A 117 11.89 5.38 -3.81
C ALA A 117 13.18 6.22 -3.88
N GLU A 118 13.34 7.18 -2.97
CA GLU A 118 14.55 7.98 -2.83
C GLU A 118 15.76 7.10 -2.48
N PHE A 119 15.62 6.20 -1.50
CA PHE A 119 16.67 5.25 -1.11
C PHE A 119 17.14 4.40 -2.29
N ASN A 120 16.21 3.81 -3.04
CA ASN A 120 16.49 3.01 -4.24
C ASN A 120 17.15 3.87 -5.34
N ALA A 121 16.70 5.11 -5.53
CA ALA A 121 17.30 6.03 -6.49
C ALA A 121 18.75 6.38 -6.12
N THR A 122 19.08 6.56 -4.83
CA THR A 122 20.45 6.81 -4.37
C THR A 122 21.38 5.62 -4.54
N THR A 123 20.92 4.40 -4.22
CA THR A 123 21.73 3.17 -4.32
C THR A 123 21.98 2.77 -5.77
N GLN A 124 21.02 2.99 -6.68
CA GLN A 124 21.17 2.61 -8.09
C GLN A 124 21.96 3.60 -8.97
N THR A 125 22.07 4.89 -8.61
CA THR A 125 22.59 5.90 -9.56
C THR A 125 24.01 6.37 -9.31
N LYS A 126 24.54 6.30 -8.09
CA LYS A 126 25.87 6.81 -7.78
C LYS A 126 26.92 5.72 -7.82
N GLU A 127 26.75 4.64 -7.08
CA GLU A 127 27.75 3.59 -6.95
C GLU A 127 27.85 2.75 -8.23
N ALA A 128 26.72 2.32 -8.80
CA ALA A 128 26.70 1.57 -10.06
C ALA A 128 27.29 2.38 -11.24
N ARG A 129 26.97 3.68 -11.34
CA ARG A 129 27.49 4.55 -12.41
C ARG A 129 28.99 4.86 -12.25
N ILE A 130 29.49 4.93 -11.01
CA ILE A 130 30.93 5.09 -10.75
C ILE A 130 31.67 3.78 -11.05
N GLN A 131 31.09 2.64 -10.68
CA GLN A 131 31.66 1.33 -10.93
C GLN A 131 31.79 1.03 -12.43
N GLU A 132 30.74 1.30 -13.21
CA GLU A 132 30.78 1.14 -14.67
C GLU A 132 31.85 2.01 -15.33
N ARG A 133 32.07 3.24 -14.83
CA ARG A 133 33.13 4.13 -15.32
C ARG A 133 34.52 3.61 -14.96
N LEU A 134 34.70 3.07 -13.76
CA LEU A 134 35.96 2.48 -13.32
C LEU A 134 36.27 1.20 -14.10
N ASP A 135 35.31 0.32 -14.30
CA ASP A 135 35.48 -0.92 -15.05
C ASP A 135 35.81 -0.65 -16.53
N LYS A 136 35.19 0.38 -17.12
CA LYS A 136 35.51 0.82 -18.49
C LYS A 136 36.95 1.34 -18.57
N LYS A 137 37.36 2.18 -17.62
CA LYS A 137 38.74 2.70 -17.56
C LYS A 137 39.76 1.59 -17.34
N MET A 138 39.49 0.65 -16.44
CA MET A 138 40.38 -0.50 -16.19
C MET A 138 40.52 -1.38 -17.43
N LYS A 139 39.43 -1.63 -18.18
CA LYS A 139 39.49 -2.36 -19.45
C LYS A 139 40.28 -1.61 -20.52
N GLU A 140 40.11 -0.30 -20.61
CA GLU A 140 40.91 0.54 -21.53
C GLU A 140 42.39 0.54 -21.15
N ASP A 141 42.72 0.74 -19.87
CA ASP A 141 44.10 0.70 -19.36
C ASP A 141 44.74 -0.69 -19.56
N GLN A 142 43.97 -1.76 -19.36
CA GLN A 142 44.42 -3.13 -19.62
C GLN A 142 44.66 -3.39 -21.11
N TYR A 143 43.79 -2.91 -21.99
CA TYR A 143 43.98 -3.00 -23.45
C TYR A 143 45.19 -2.21 -23.93
N ILE A 144 45.49 -1.07 -23.30
CA ILE A 144 46.70 -0.28 -23.57
C ILE A 144 47.95 -1.00 -23.05
N ALA A 145 47.89 -1.61 -21.86
CA ALA A 145 49.01 -2.32 -21.23
C ALA A 145 49.35 -3.66 -21.92
N GLU A 146 48.36 -4.36 -22.48
CA GLU A 146 48.55 -5.60 -23.26
C GLU A 146 49.19 -5.36 -24.64
N GLY A 147 49.59 -4.12 -24.95
CA GLY A 147 50.40 -3.80 -26.11
C GLY A 147 49.65 -3.78 -27.44
N THR A 148 48.32 -3.87 -27.42
CA THR A 148 47.48 -3.62 -28.60
C THR A 148 47.47 -2.12 -28.94
N VAL A 149 48.50 -1.69 -29.67
CA VAL A 149 48.52 -0.41 -30.37
C VAL A 149 47.46 -0.46 -31.48
N LEU A 150 46.24 -0.03 -31.18
CA LEU A 150 45.24 0.20 -32.21
C LEU A 150 45.56 1.54 -32.89
N TYR A 151 46.35 1.44 -33.96
CA TYR A 151 46.51 2.38 -35.07
C TYR A 151 45.92 3.80 -34.85
N GLY A 152 46.80 4.78 -34.63
CA GLY A 152 46.41 6.19 -34.54
C GLY A 152 45.84 6.70 -35.87
N ALA A 153 44.89 7.64 -35.80
CA ALA A 153 44.34 8.30 -36.98
C ALA A 153 45.47 9.02 -37.75
N GLY A 154 45.84 8.49 -38.92
CA GLY A 154 46.76 9.14 -39.85
C GLY A 154 48.01 8.36 -40.27
N ILE A 155 47.99 7.02 -40.28
CA ILE A 155 49.02 6.26 -41.02
C ILE A 155 48.43 5.92 -42.39
N ASP A 156 48.88 6.68 -43.38
CA ASP A 156 48.69 6.48 -44.80
C ASP A 156 49.74 5.45 -45.26
N ASP A 157 49.34 4.18 -45.40
CA ASP A 157 50.18 3.10 -45.93
C ASP A 157 50.15 3.08 -47.47
N SER A 158 50.51 4.20 -48.10
CA SER A 158 50.80 4.24 -49.54
C SER A 158 52.31 4.17 -49.81
N VAL A 159 52.82 2.94 -49.99
CA VAL A 159 53.78 2.54 -51.03
C VAL A 159 53.89 1.02 -51.14
#